data_AF-A0A9E3IYI2-F1
#
_entry.id   AF-A0A9E3IYI2-F1
#
_cell.length_a   1.000
_cell.length_b   1.000
_cell.length_c   1.000
_cell.angle_alpha   90.00
_cell.angle_beta   90.00
_cell.angle_gamma   90.00
#
_symmetry.space_group_name_H-M   'P 1'
#
loop_
_entity.id
_entity.type
_entity.pdbx_description
1 polymer ?
#
loop_
_entity_poly.entity_id
_entity_poly.type
_entity_poly.pdbx_seq_one_letter_code
_entity_poly.pdbx_strand_id
1 'polypeptide(L)'
;MTHAPRADRRRRLERLALLSAAVAGSTLASAGAQAATSCQPWNASTAYVGGDTVTENGNTYKANWWTQGNDPATSNGASGSGQPWTLATGCSTTPPPPTPTPPPTPTPPPPAPTPAPPPSSCAAWNASTAYNGGATVTENGKIYKANWWTQGDDPATHNGPSGSGQPWTVTTTCSGTTPPPPTPAPPPPTPTPPPPTPTPPPPTPAPPPSNGDLRPHVLMGYWQNFNNGAPVLTIAQVPTTYDIIAVAFANATGVPGQISFAIDPGVTGYSDAQFKADIVTAHGRGQKVVLSVGGQNGSISVNDASSASAFANSAAAIMANYGFDGIDIDLENGINPSSMASAISQLKAARPAALVTAAPQTLDTQNSQSSYFSFASMIGANMTMMNTQYYNSGSMLGCDGG
;
A
#
# COMPACT_ATOMS: atom_id res chain seq x y z
N MET A 1 -40.71 -29.95 -76.86
CA MET A 1 -39.49 -30.08 -76.04
C MET A 1 -39.84 -29.72 -74.60
N THR A 2 -39.90 -30.76 -73.75
CA THR A 2 -39.63 -30.83 -72.30
C THR A 2 -40.09 -29.73 -71.32
N HIS A 3 -41.16 -30.10 -70.59
CA HIS A 3 -41.31 -30.19 -69.12
C HIS A 3 -41.31 -28.92 -68.23
N ALA A 4 -42.47 -28.72 -67.59
CA ALA A 4 -42.72 -27.96 -66.36
C ALA A 4 -42.51 -28.87 -65.11
N PRO A 5 -42.96 -28.50 -63.88
CA PRO A 5 -42.63 -27.37 -62.99
C PRO A 5 -42.23 -27.87 -61.57
N ARG A 6 -41.94 -26.98 -60.59
CA ARG A 6 -42.51 -27.05 -59.21
C ARG A 6 -41.94 -26.00 -58.23
N ALA A 7 -42.87 -25.25 -57.64
CA ALA A 7 -42.73 -24.64 -56.33
C ALA A 7 -42.94 -25.72 -55.26
N ASP A 8 -42.12 -25.72 -54.21
CA ASP A 8 -42.27 -26.62 -53.07
C ASP A 8 -43.20 -26.00 -52.01
N ARG A 9 -44.11 -26.81 -51.51
CA ARG A 9 -45.32 -26.41 -50.78
C ARG A 9 -45.57 -27.45 -49.68
N ARG A 10 -45.94 -26.97 -48.49
CA ARG A 10 -46.78 -27.59 -47.40
C ARG A 10 -46.00 -27.92 -46.11
N ARG A 11 -46.27 -27.20 -45.01
CA ARG A 11 -47.37 -27.35 -44.00
C ARG A 11 -47.20 -28.57 -43.07
N ARG A 12 -47.22 -28.34 -41.74
CA ARG A 12 -48.22 -28.90 -40.80
C ARG A 12 -47.97 -28.42 -39.34
N LEU A 13 -49.03 -27.90 -38.74
CA LEU A 13 -49.29 -27.90 -37.29
C LEU A 13 -49.70 -29.31 -36.86
N GLU A 14 -49.27 -29.79 -35.68
CA GLU A 14 -50.12 -30.29 -34.57
C GLU A 14 -49.34 -31.12 -33.51
N ARG A 15 -49.47 -30.65 -32.25
CA ARG A 15 -49.63 -31.36 -30.96
C ARG A 15 -48.65 -32.47 -30.54
N LEU A 16 -47.96 -32.25 -29.41
CA LEU A 16 -47.77 -33.27 -28.37
C LEU A 16 -47.75 -32.62 -26.96
N ALA A 17 -48.15 -33.40 -25.98
CA ALA A 17 -48.81 -33.03 -24.73
C ALA A 17 -47.88 -32.53 -23.60
N LEU A 18 -48.52 -31.87 -22.61
CA LEU A 18 -47.99 -31.55 -21.30
C LEU A 18 -47.30 -32.76 -20.63
N LEU A 19 -46.12 -32.53 -20.04
CA LEU A 19 -45.79 -33.12 -18.75
C LEU A 19 -45.13 -32.05 -17.86
N SER A 20 -45.78 -31.82 -16.73
CA SER A 20 -45.40 -30.93 -15.65
C SER A 20 -44.11 -31.40 -14.96
N ALA A 21 -43.19 -30.48 -14.69
CA ALA A 21 -42.31 -30.55 -13.53
C ALA A 21 -42.05 -29.12 -13.04
N ALA A 22 -42.81 -28.72 -12.04
CA ALA A 22 -42.51 -27.54 -11.24
C ALA A 22 -41.26 -27.84 -10.40
N VAL A 23 -40.16 -27.14 -10.67
CA VAL A 23 -39.08 -26.98 -9.69
C VAL A 23 -39.23 -25.59 -9.12
N ALA A 24 -39.76 -25.54 -7.89
CA ALA A 24 -39.70 -24.37 -7.03
C ALA A 24 -38.23 -24.10 -6.68
N GLY A 25 -37.58 -23.25 -7.49
CA GLY A 25 -36.27 -22.69 -7.18
C GLY A 25 -36.46 -21.41 -6.39
N SER A 26 -36.36 -21.51 -5.08
CA SER A 26 -36.40 -20.41 -4.12
C SER A 26 -35.36 -19.34 -4.49
N THR A 27 -35.81 -18.19 -4.99
CA THR A 27 -34.97 -16.99 -5.01
C THR A 27 -35.06 -16.35 -3.63
N LEU A 28 -34.09 -16.69 -2.78
CA LEU A 28 -33.73 -15.81 -1.67
C LEU A 28 -33.17 -14.54 -2.31
N ALA A 29 -34.03 -13.52 -2.44
CA ALA A 29 -33.58 -12.15 -2.61
C ALA A 29 -32.72 -11.83 -1.38
N SER A 30 -31.40 -11.78 -1.56
CA SER A 30 -30.51 -11.15 -0.61
C SER A 30 -30.83 -9.67 -0.58
N ALA A 31 -31.77 -9.29 0.29
CA ALA A 31 -31.82 -7.94 0.81
C ALA A 31 -30.47 -7.69 1.50
N GLY A 32 -29.56 -7.03 0.80
CA GLY A 32 -28.34 -6.51 1.42
C GLY A 32 -28.78 -5.60 2.55
N ALA A 33 -28.51 -6.01 3.78
CA ALA A 33 -28.64 -5.14 4.93
C ALA A 33 -27.74 -3.93 4.68
N GLN A 34 -28.36 -2.78 4.38
CA GLN A 34 -27.63 -1.52 4.34
C GLN A 34 -27.10 -1.29 5.75
N ALA A 35 -25.77 -1.29 5.89
CA ALA A 35 -25.12 -0.94 7.14
C ALA A 35 -25.57 0.48 7.53
N ALA A 36 -26.28 0.59 8.65
CA ALA A 36 -26.62 1.88 9.22
C ALA A 36 -25.31 2.64 9.52
N THR A 37 -25.12 3.76 8.84
CA THR A 37 -23.99 4.67 9.04
C THR A 37 -24.05 5.19 10.48
N SER A 38 -23.13 4.76 11.33
CA SER A 38 -23.09 5.20 12.73
C SER A 38 -22.55 6.64 12.78
N CYS A 39 -23.42 7.60 13.09
CA CYS A 39 -23.02 8.99 13.30
C CYS A 39 -21.97 9.08 14.42
N GLN A 40 -20.80 9.64 14.11
CA GLN A 40 -19.73 9.85 15.09
C GLN A 40 -19.89 11.22 15.78
N PRO A 41 -19.37 11.41 17.01
CA PRO A 41 -19.29 12.73 17.64
C PRO A 41 -18.50 13.72 16.78
N TRP A 42 -18.92 14.98 16.74
CA TRP A 42 -18.17 16.03 16.06
C TRP A 42 -16.81 16.29 16.74
N ASN A 43 -15.80 16.62 15.94
CA ASN A 43 -14.45 16.93 16.37
C ASN A 43 -13.90 18.11 15.56
N ALA A 44 -13.48 19.18 16.24
CA ALA A 44 -13.00 20.41 15.62
C ALA A 44 -11.78 20.24 14.69
N SER A 45 -10.93 19.25 14.95
CA SER A 45 -9.73 18.97 14.15
C SER A 45 -10.03 18.08 12.93
N THR A 46 -11.24 17.54 12.83
CA THR A 46 -11.66 16.68 11.72
C THR A 46 -12.26 17.52 10.60
N ALA A 47 -11.80 17.27 9.37
CA ALA A 47 -12.40 17.84 8.18
C ALA A 47 -13.57 16.96 7.71
N TYR A 48 -14.74 17.56 7.53
CA TYR A 48 -15.97 16.91 7.10
C TYR A 48 -16.33 17.38 5.70
N VAL A 49 -16.74 16.47 4.82
CA VAL A 49 -17.16 16.76 3.45
C VAL A 49 -18.68 16.78 3.32
N GLY A 50 -19.20 17.40 2.26
CA GLY A 50 -20.65 17.52 2.06
C GLY A 50 -21.32 16.15 2.03
N GLY A 51 -22.27 15.93 2.95
CA GLY A 51 -22.90 14.63 3.16
C GLY A 51 -22.64 14.02 4.52
N ASP A 52 -21.48 14.30 5.12
CA ASP A 52 -21.07 13.72 6.40
C ASP A 52 -22.05 14.10 7.52
N THR A 53 -22.33 13.15 8.41
CA THR A 53 -23.22 13.36 9.55
C THR A 53 -22.49 13.18 10.88
N VAL A 54 -22.63 14.15 11.76
CA VAL A 54 -22.03 14.15 13.11
C VAL A 54 -23.08 14.40 14.18
N THR A 55 -22.78 13.99 15.41
CA THR A 55 -23.60 14.33 16.58
C THR A 55 -22.90 15.32 17.49
N GLU A 56 -23.62 16.35 17.93
CA GLU A 56 -23.16 17.30 18.94
C GLU A 56 -24.36 17.79 19.78
N ASN A 57 -24.21 17.81 21.11
CA ASN A 57 -25.27 18.21 22.06
C ASN A 57 -26.62 17.47 21.86
N GLY A 58 -26.56 16.21 21.43
CA GLY A 58 -27.75 15.37 21.22
C GLY A 58 -28.46 15.59 19.87
N ASN A 59 -27.99 16.53 19.05
CA ASN A 59 -28.51 16.78 17.70
C ASN A 59 -27.60 16.16 16.63
N THR A 60 -28.18 15.79 15.50
CA THR A 60 -27.44 15.34 14.31
C THR A 60 -27.35 16.48 13.31
N TYR A 61 -26.16 16.67 12.75
CA TYR A 61 -25.90 17.68 11.75
C TYR A 61 -25.29 17.04 10.52
N LYS A 62 -25.69 17.52 9.35
CA LYS A 62 -25.15 17.11 8.05
C LYS A 62 -24.30 18.25 7.49
N ALA A 63 -23.07 17.95 7.10
CA ALA A 63 -22.20 18.88 6.39
C ALA A 63 -22.80 19.18 5.01
N ASN A 64 -22.89 20.46 4.67
CA ASN A 64 -23.39 20.92 3.38
C ASN A 64 -22.29 20.90 2.30
N TRP A 65 -21.04 21.15 2.71
CA TRP A 65 -19.82 21.10 1.91
C TRP A 65 -18.63 20.87 2.85
N TRP A 66 -17.41 20.97 2.32
CA TRP A 66 -16.19 20.83 3.13
C TRP A 66 -16.15 21.83 4.30
N THR A 67 -15.93 21.34 5.51
CA THR A 67 -15.85 22.16 6.72
C THR A 67 -14.94 21.53 7.76
N GLN A 68 -14.08 22.33 8.38
CA GLN A 68 -13.19 21.92 9.48
C GLN A 68 -13.19 23.04 10.52
N GLY A 69 -13.27 22.68 11.81
CA GLY A 69 -13.29 23.65 12.91
C GLY A 69 -14.58 24.45 13.08
N ASN A 70 -15.49 24.46 12.10
CA ASN A 70 -16.81 25.08 12.27
C ASN A 70 -17.70 24.17 13.13
N ASP A 71 -17.99 24.61 14.35
CA ASP A 71 -18.84 23.91 15.32
C ASP A 71 -20.30 23.82 14.80
N PRO A 72 -20.88 22.61 14.64
CA PRO A 72 -22.22 22.43 14.13
C PRO A 72 -23.32 22.97 15.04
N ALA A 73 -23.13 23.05 16.36
CA ALA A 73 -24.11 23.68 17.25
C ALA A 73 -24.24 25.20 17.03
N THR A 74 -23.20 25.86 16.51
CA THR A 74 -23.18 27.33 16.30
C THR A 74 -23.09 27.78 14.84
N SER A 75 -22.65 26.90 13.94
CA SER A 75 -22.44 27.17 12.51
C SER A 75 -23.40 26.37 11.63
N ASN A 76 -24.68 26.30 12.02
CA ASN A 76 -25.73 25.61 11.27
C ASN A 76 -26.85 26.56 10.83
N GLY A 77 -27.60 26.15 9.81
CA GLY A 77 -28.83 26.81 9.41
C GLY A 77 -29.68 25.94 8.48
N ALA A 78 -30.81 26.49 8.03
CA ALA A 78 -31.64 25.80 7.05
C ALA A 78 -30.89 25.58 5.74
N SER A 79 -31.29 24.57 4.97
CA SER A 79 -30.71 24.31 3.65
C SER A 79 -30.74 25.58 2.79
N GLY A 80 -29.58 25.98 2.25
CA GLY A 80 -29.41 27.21 1.48
C GLY A 80 -29.07 28.47 2.29
N SER A 81 -28.90 28.38 3.62
CA SER A 81 -28.51 29.52 4.47
C SER A 81 -27.06 29.99 4.30
N GLY A 82 -26.23 29.24 3.58
CA GLY A 82 -24.79 29.49 3.50
C GLY A 82 -23.99 29.01 4.72
N GLN A 83 -24.63 28.32 5.67
CA GLN A 83 -23.96 27.72 6.83
C GLN A 83 -23.39 26.33 6.50
N PRO A 84 -22.22 25.95 7.04
CA PRO A 84 -21.56 24.68 6.74
C PRO A 84 -22.34 23.45 7.20
N TRP A 85 -23.27 23.60 8.15
CA TRP A 85 -24.07 22.51 8.70
C TRP A 85 -25.59 22.74 8.53
N THR A 86 -26.34 21.66 8.33
CA THR A 86 -27.82 21.65 8.40
C THR A 86 -28.28 20.63 9.45
N LEU A 87 -29.30 20.97 10.24
CA LEU A 87 -29.91 20.02 11.18
C LEU A 87 -30.48 18.82 10.41
N ALA A 88 -30.14 17.61 10.83
CA ALA A 88 -30.60 16.38 10.20
C ALA A 88 -31.38 15.52 11.21
N THR A 89 -32.37 14.79 10.72
CA THR A 89 -33.10 13.78 11.50
C THR A 89 -32.65 12.40 11.05
N GLY A 90 -31.98 11.61 11.90
CA GLY A 90 -31.71 10.21 11.53
C GLY A 90 -30.57 9.43 12.17
N CYS A 91 -30.22 9.59 13.45
CA CYS A 91 -29.33 8.63 14.11
C CYS A 91 -29.89 8.17 15.47
N SER A 92 -30.01 6.84 15.64
CA SER A 92 -30.40 6.20 16.90
C SER A 92 -29.16 6.00 17.77
N THR A 93 -29.21 6.48 19.01
CA THR A 93 -28.09 6.46 19.98
C THR A 93 -27.95 5.12 20.71
N THR A 94 -28.11 3.98 20.04
CA THR A 94 -27.84 2.70 20.72
C THR A 94 -26.35 2.40 20.61
N PRO A 95 -25.56 2.49 21.71
CA PRO A 95 -24.13 2.25 21.63
C PRO A 95 -23.89 0.77 21.29
N PRO A 96 -22.95 0.44 20.38
CA PRO A 96 -22.51 -0.94 20.25
C PRO A 96 -21.87 -1.40 21.57
N PRO A 97 -22.00 -2.69 21.94
CA PRO A 97 -21.32 -3.23 23.12
C PRO A 97 -19.80 -3.02 22.99
N PRO A 98 -19.07 -2.74 24.09
CA PRO A 98 -17.66 -2.44 24.03
C PRO A 98 -16.90 -3.61 23.40
N THR A 99 -16.17 -3.31 22.33
CA THR A 99 -15.21 -4.22 21.71
C THR A 99 -14.15 -4.59 22.77
N PRO A 100 -13.82 -5.88 22.97
CA PRO A 100 -12.76 -6.26 23.90
C PRO A 100 -11.45 -5.60 23.49
N THR A 101 -10.80 -4.95 24.45
CA THR A 101 -9.51 -4.29 24.29
C THR A 101 -8.47 -5.30 23.76
N PRO A 102 -7.77 -5.02 22.65
CA PRO A 102 -6.67 -5.88 22.23
C PRO A 102 -5.58 -5.86 23.30
N PRO A 103 -4.92 -7.00 23.58
CA PRO A 103 -3.78 -7.01 24.49
C PRO A 103 -2.69 -6.07 23.96
N PRO A 104 -1.90 -5.42 24.84
CA PRO A 104 -0.88 -4.49 24.43
C PRO A 104 0.09 -5.14 23.44
N THR A 105 0.37 -4.44 22.35
CA THR A 105 1.40 -4.82 21.40
C THR A 105 2.74 -4.84 22.12
N PRO A 106 3.51 -5.95 22.09
CA PRO A 106 4.84 -5.97 22.68
C PRO A 106 5.73 -4.97 21.95
N THR A 107 6.34 -4.06 22.70
CA THR A 107 7.39 -3.15 22.24
C THR A 107 8.52 -3.97 21.61
N PRO A 108 9.02 -3.62 20.42
CA PRO A 108 10.21 -4.27 19.85
C PRO A 108 11.39 -4.09 20.82
N PRO A 109 12.18 -5.14 21.08
CA PRO A 109 13.41 -4.96 21.84
C PRO A 109 14.39 -4.05 21.06
N PRO A 110 15.25 -3.29 21.75
CA PRO A 110 16.26 -2.46 21.10
C PRO A 110 17.16 -3.30 20.17
N PRO A 111 17.76 -2.71 19.12
CA PRO A 111 18.72 -3.42 18.28
C PRO A 111 19.86 -3.98 19.14
N ALA A 112 20.22 -5.24 18.89
CA ALA A 112 21.36 -5.87 19.55
C ALA A 112 22.65 -5.10 19.24
N PRO A 113 23.49 -4.77 20.24
CA PRO A 113 24.78 -4.13 19.99
C PRO A 113 25.68 -5.06 19.16
N THR A 114 26.31 -4.50 18.14
CA THR A 114 27.29 -5.16 17.28
C THR A 114 28.43 -5.76 18.13
N PRO A 115 28.79 -7.05 17.98
CA PRO A 115 29.86 -7.65 18.76
C PRO A 115 31.21 -6.97 18.48
N ALA A 116 31.85 -6.48 19.53
CA ALA A 116 33.24 -6.02 19.50
C ALA A 116 34.21 -7.22 19.39
N PRO A 117 35.39 -7.07 18.76
CA PRO A 117 36.39 -8.13 18.66
C PRO A 117 36.90 -8.54 20.05
N PRO A 118 37.31 -9.81 20.26
CA PRO A 118 37.56 -10.33 21.61
C PRO A 118 38.88 -9.79 22.18
N PRO A 119 38.88 -9.20 23.38
CA PRO A 119 40.11 -8.99 24.14
C PRO A 119 40.39 -10.19 25.04
N SER A 120 41.66 -10.55 25.11
CA SER A 120 42.28 -11.60 25.91
C SER A 120 42.36 -11.26 27.41
N SER A 121 41.23 -10.99 28.07
CA SER A 121 41.07 -10.97 29.54
C SER A 121 39.58 -10.91 29.91
N CYS A 122 39.18 -11.50 31.04
CA CYS A 122 37.79 -11.64 31.48
C CYS A 122 36.95 -10.36 31.28
N ALA A 123 35.76 -10.48 30.69
CA ALA A 123 34.86 -9.35 30.49
C ALA A 123 34.43 -8.70 31.82
N ALA A 124 34.19 -7.39 31.80
CA ALA A 124 33.63 -6.68 32.96
C ALA A 124 32.22 -7.21 33.29
N TRP A 125 31.87 -7.28 34.58
CA TRP A 125 30.51 -7.65 35.00
C TRP A 125 29.48 -6.61 34.52
N ASN A 126 28.28 -7.07 34.18
CA ASN A 126 27.15 -6.24 33.80
C ASN A 126 25.85 -6.81 34.40
N ALA A 127 25.13 -5.97 35.15
CA ALA A 127 23.88 -6.34 35.83
C ALA A 127 22.79 -6.89 34.89
N SER A 128 22.78 -6.47 33.62
CA SER A 128 21.79 -6.91 32.63
C SER A 128 22.16 -8.24 31.96
N THR A 129 23.38 -8.76 32.17
CA THR A 129 23.85 -10.01 31.56
C THR A 129 23.59 -11.19 32.49
N ALA A 130 23.03 -12.27 31.95
CA ALA A 130 22.91 -13.54 32.66
C ALA A 130 24.21 -14.36 32.52
N TYR A 131 24.73 -14.87 33.64
CA TYR A 131 25.96 -15.64 33.71
C TYR A 131 25.66 -17.06 34.18
N ASN A 132 26.02 -18.07 33.39
CA ASN A 132 25.91 -19.47 33.78
C ASN A 132 27.04 -19.87 34.75
N GLY A 133 26.82 -20.93 35.52
CA GLY A 133 27.83 -21.48 36.43
C GLY A 133 29.14 -21.77 35.71
N GLY A 134 30.25 -21.26 36.25
CA GLY A 134 31.59 -21.33 35.65
C GLY A 134 32.02 -20.08 34.89
N ALA A 135 31.12 -19.18 34.52
CA ALA A 135 31.47 -17.93 33.86
C ALA A 135 32.35 -17.05 34.77
N THR A 136 33.35 -16.39 34.18
CA THR A 136 34.26 -15.49 34.91
C THR A 136 34.12 -14.06 34.44
N VAL A 137 33.98 -13.13 35.38
CA VAL A 137 33.85 -11.68 35.15
C VAL A 137 34.85 -10.89 36.00
N THR A 138 35.13 -9.66 35.61
CA THR A 138 35.98 -8.74 36.39
C THR A 138 35.16 -7.57 36.94
N GLU A 139 35.30 -7.27 38.23
CA GLU A 139 34.72 -6.09 38.88
C GLU A 139 35.63 -5.59 40.00
N ASN A 140 35.87 -4.28 40.08
CA ASN A 140 36.76 -3.66 41.07
C ASN A 140 38.16 -4.31 41.18
N GLY A 141 38.71 -4.76 40.05
CA GLY A 141 40.04 -5.39 39.97
C GLY A 141 40.11 -6.83 40.48
N LYS A 142 38.97 -7.45 40.83
CA LYS A 142 38.88 -8.87 41.22
C LYS A 142 38.16 -9.68 40.14
N ILE A 143 38.53 -10.95 40.01
CA ILE A 143 37.86 -11.90 39.13
C ILE A 143 36.87 -12.71 39.97
N TYR A 144 35.65 -12.88 39.46
CA TYR A 144 34.61 -13.66 40.10
C TYR A 144 34.16 -14.77 39.17
N LYS A 145 33.92 -15.95 39.74
CA LYS A 145 33.34 -17.10 39.05
C LYS A 145 31.91 -17.27 39.52
N ALA A 146 30.96 -17.35 38.58
CA ALA A 146 29.58 -17.67 38.88
C ALA A 146 29.50 -19.12 39.41
N ASN A 147 28.87 -19.32 40.56
CA ASN A 147 28.69 -20.65 41.15
C ASN A 147 27.53 -21.41 40.47
N TRP A 148 26.53 -20.69 39.98
CA TRP A 148 25.37 -21.16 39.21
C TRP A 148 24.84 -20.01 38.33
N TRP A 149 23.69 -20.20 37.69
CA TRP A 149 23.04 -19.14 36.91
C TRP A 149 22.72 -17.91 37.78
N THR A 150 23.14 -16.72 37.36
CA THR A 150 22.84 -15.46 38.05
C THR A 150 22.69 -14.31 37.06
N GLN A 151 21.80 -13.36 37.35
CA GLN A 151 21.61 -12.11 36.62
C GLN A 151 21.25 -11.01 37.62
N GLY A 152 21.93 -9.86 37.54
CA GLY A 152 21.69 -8.73 38.44
C GLY A 152 22.34 -8.84 39.82
N ASP A 153 22.78 -10.02 40.27
CA ASP A 153 23.56 -10.15 41.51
C ASP A 153 24.96 -9.58 41.31
N ASP A 154 25.26 -8.45 41.95
CA ASP A 154 26.55 -7.77 41.90
C ASP A 154 27.63 -8.60 42.61
N PRO A 155 28.72 -9.02 41.91
CA PRO A 155 29.76 -9.87 42.48
C PRO A 155 30.58 -9.19 43.57
N ALA A 156 30.70 -7.87 43.61
CA ALA A 156 31.35 -7.17 44.72
C ALA A 156 30.57 -7.30 46.04
N THR A 157 29.25 -7.54 45.98
CA THR A 157 28.36 -7.59 47.16
C THR A 157 27.74 -8.96 47.44
N HIS A 158 27.65 -9.85 46.44
CA HIS A 158 27.02 -11.17 46.53
C HIS A 158 28.04 -12.29 46.27
N ASN A 159 29.19 -12.21 46.92
CA ASN A 159 30.24 -13.22 46.86
C ASN A 159 30.56 -13.83 48.23
N GLY A 160 31.09 -15.05 48.20
CA GLY A 160 31.63 -15.72 49.37
C GLY A 160 32.52 -16.90 49.00
N PRO A 161 33.15 -17.56 49.98
CA PRO A 161 33.90 -18.79 49.72
C PRO A 161 32.98 -19.88 49.15
N SER A 162 33.56 -20.87 48.47
CA SER A 162 32.82 -22.02 47.95
C SER A 162 31.99 -22.67 49.06
N GLY A 163 30.68 -22.85 48.82
CA GLY A 163 29.73 -23.38 49.80
C GLY A 163 29.03 -22.34 50.68
N SER A 164 29.33 -21.04 50.52
CA SER A 164 28.66 -19.96 51.27
C SER A 164 27.21 -19.68 50.88
N GLY A 165 26.71 -20.29 49.79
CA GLY A 165 25.38 -20.00 49.25
C GLY A 165 25.30 -18.70 48.43
N GLN A 166 26.43 -18.02 48.20
CA GLN A 166 26.50 -16.80 47.38
C GLN A 166 26.64 -17.13 45.88
N PRO A 167 26.06 -16.34 44.96
CA PRO A 167 26.11 -16.58 43.52
C PRO A 167 27.53 -16.46 42.94
N TRP A 168 28.44 -15.76 43.61
CA TRP A 168 29.81 -15.54 43.14
C TRP A 168 30.87 -16.07 44.11
N THR A 169 31.98 -16.59 43.56
CA THR A 169 33.21 -16.90 44.31
C THR A 169 34.38 -16.11 43.70
N VAL A 170 35.19 -15.45 44.54
CA VAL A 170 36.42 -14.78 44.09
C VAL A 170 37.41 -15.81 43.55
N THR A 171 37.97 -15.58 42.36
CA THR A 171 38.97 -16.43 41.72
C THR A 171 40.14 -15.58 41.19
N THR A 172 41.22 -16.23 40.76
CA THR A 172 42.44 -15.57 40.28
C THR A 172 42.78 -15.90 38.82
N THR A 173 41.97 -16.73 38.14
CA THR A 173 42.21 -17.16 36.76
C THR A 173 40.97 -17.00 35.87
N CYS A 174 41.17 -16.50 34.65
CA CYS A 174 40.15 -16.56 33.59
C CYS A 174 40.17 -17.97 32.98
N SER A 175 39.05 -18.68 33.00
CA SER A 175 38.92 -19.98 32.32
C SER A 175 37.92 -19.84 31.18
N GLY A 176 38.43 -19.63 29.98
CA GLY A 176 37.65 -19.59 28.75
C GLY A 176 37.48 -21.00 28.18
N THR A 177 36.30 -21.58 28.38
CA THR A 177 35.69 -22.53 27.45
C THR A 177 34.18 -22.34 27.52
N THR A 178 33.58 -21.75 26.48
CA THR A 178 32.12 -21.67 26.34
C THR A 178 31.61 -23.03 25.86
N PRO A 179 30.82 -23.78 26.65
CA PRO A 179 30.12 -24.97 26.17
C PRO A 179 28.84 -24.55 25.41
N PRO A 180 28.35 -25.33 24.44
CA PRO A 180 27.10 -25.04 23.74
C PRO A 180 25.90 -25.06 24.70
N PRO A 181 24.81 -24.35 24.40
CA PRO A 181 23.62 -24.31 25.25
C PRO A 181 23.01 -25.72 25.40
N PRO A 182 22.56 -26.11 26.60
CA PRO A 182 21.96 -27.42 26.82
C PRO A 182 20.56 -27.53 26.19
N THR A 183 20.31 -28.68 25.55
CA THR A 183 18.99 -29.10 25.06
C THR A 183 18.01 -29.26 26.23
N PRO A 184 16.80 -28.67 26.19
CA PRO A 184 15.79 -28.86 27.24
C PRO A 184 15.31 -30.31 27.31
N ALA A 185 15.13 -30.83 28.53
CA ALA A 185 14.57 -32.15 28.81
C ALA A 185 13.06 -32.22 28.47
N PRO A 186 12.49 -33.42 28.22
CA PRO A 186 11.10 -33.56 27.78
C PRO A 186 10.10 -33.22 28.90
N PRO A 187 8.95 -32.58 28.58
CA PRO A 187 7.89 -32.34 29.54
C PRO A 187 7.08 -33.62 29.86
N PRO A 188 6.37 -33.67 31.00
CA PRO A 188 5.53 -34.81 31.39
C PRO A 188 4.39 -35.08 30.38
N PRO A 189 3.83 -36.31 30.31
CA PRO A 189 2.79 -36.63 29.35
C PRO A 189 1.54 -35.78 29.62
N THR A 190 1.22 -34.95 28.62
CA THR A 190 0.03 -34.10 28.58
C THR A 190 -1.13 -34.91 28.00
N PRO A 191 -2.37 -34.80 28.52
CA PRO A 191 -3.53 -35.52 27.99
C PRO A 191 -3.71 -35.24 26.49
N THR A 192 -4.07 -36.29 25.75
CA THR A 192 -4.20 -36.28 24.29
C THR A 192 -5.16 -35.17 23.84
N PRO A 193 -4.70 -34.19 23.03
CA PRO A 193 -5.59 -33.20 22.44
C PRO A 193 -6.51 -33.86 21.40
N PRO A 194 -7.74 -33.36 21.22
CA PRO A 194 -8.57 -33.77 20.09
C PRO A 194 -7.87 -33.43 18.76
N PRO A 195 -8.20 -34.14 17.66
CA PRO A 195 -7.53 -33.98 16.37
C PRO A 195 -7.50 -32.51 15.92
N PRO A 196 -6.41 -32.04 15.30
CA PRO A 196 -6.31 -30.66 14.83
C PRO A 196 -7.38 -30.41 13.77
N THR A 197 -8.13 -29.33 13.96
CA THR A 197 -8.89 -28.71 12.88
C THR A 197 -7.86 -28.21 11.86
N PRO A 198 -8.02 -28.48 10.55
CA PRO A 198 -7.03 -28.10 9.55
C PRO A 198 -6.76 -26.59 9.61
N THR A 199 -5.49 -26.23 9.77
CA THR A 199 -5.01 -24.85 9.72
C THR A 199 -5.37 -24.25 8.37
N PRO A 200 -6.05 -23.09 8.31
CA PRO A 200 -6.27 -22.41 7.04
C PRO A 200 -4.91 -22.04 6.44
N PRO A 201 -4.76 -22.09 5.10
CA PRO A 201 -3.51 -21.75 4.43
C PRO A 201 -3.10 -20.30 4.78
N PRO A 202 -1.80 -19.96 4.63
CA PRO A 202 -1.32 -18.59 4.77
C PRO A 202 -2.20 -17.64 3.94
N PRO A 203 -2.49 -16.41 4.42
CA PRO A 203 -3.19 -15.44 3.58
C PRO A 203 -2.40 -15.29 2.29
N THR A 204 -3.06 -15.59 1.18
CA THR A 204 -2.55 -15.31 -0.17
C THR A 204 -2.22 -13.81 -0.20
N PRO A 205 -1.07 -13.38 -0.79
CA PRO A 205 -0.82 -11.97 -1.03
C PRO A 205 -2.10 -11.36 -1.61
N ALA A 206 -2.56 -10.25 -1.03
CA ALA A 206 -3.73 -9.57 -1.55
C ALA A 206 -3.55 -9.40 -3.07
N PRO A 207 -4.55 -9.77 -3.90
CA PRO A 207 -4.43 -9.62 -5.33
C PRO A 207 -4.05 -8.16 -5.63
N PRO A 208 -3.15 -7.92 -6.61
CA PRO A 208 -2.78 -6.57 -6.96
C PRO A 208 -4.04 -5.78 -7.32
N PRO A 209 -4.13 -4.52 -6.89
CA PRO A 209 -5.34 -3.73 -7.02
C PRO A 209 -5.73 -3.62 -8.48
N SER A 210 -6.93 -4.09 -8.81
CA SER A 210 -7.55 -3.76 -10.08
C SER A 210 -8.02 -2.30 -10.05
N ASN A 211 -8.37 -1.73 -11.20
CA ASN A 211 -9.08 -0.43 -11.27
C ASN A 211 -10.30 -0.35 -10.32
N GLY A 212 -10.84 -1.50 -9.85
CA GLY A 212 -11.93 -1.59 -8.87
C GLY A 212 -11.58 -1.18 -7.43
N ASP A 213 -10.30 -0.96 -7.09
CA ASP A 213 -9.89 -0.55 -5.74
C ASP A 213 -9.75 0.97 -5.59
N LEU A 214 -9.87 1.73 -6.69
CA LEU A 214 -9.85 3.19 -6.65
C LEU A 214 -11.21 3.73 -6.22
N ARG A 215 -11.19 4.77 -5.37
CA ARG A 215 -12.40 5.49 -4.97
C ARG A 215 -13.03 6.17 -6.20
N PRO A 216 -14.35 6.44 -6.20
CA PRO A 216 -15.01 7.15 -7.32
C PRO A 216 -14.40 8.53 -7.62
N HIS A 217 -13.87 9.19 -6.59
CA HIS A 217 -13.12 10.44 -6.72
C HIS A 217 -11.67 10.17 -6.32
N VAL A 218 -10.78 10.34 -7.28
CA VAL A 218 -9.35 10.09 -7.14
C VAL A 218 -8.62 11.43 -7.20
N LEU A 219 -7.80 11.70 -6.20
CA LEU A 219 -6.81 12.78 -6.27
C LEU A 219 -5.43 12.19 -6.59
N MET A 220 -4.88 12.54 -7.75
CA MET A 220 -3.53 12.17 -8.15
C MET A 220 -2.57 13.35 -7.97
N GLY A 221 -1.37 13.10 -7.45
CA GLY A 221 -0.33 14.11 -7.26
C GLY A 221 1.04 13.63 -7.73
N TYR A 222 1.83 14.55 -8.29
CA TYR A 222 3.19 14.26 -8.75
C TYR A 222 4.19 14.47 -7.62
N TRP A 223 5.03 13.46 -7.38
CA TRP A 223 6.12 13.46 -6.42
C TRP A 223 7.45 13.58 -7.15
N GLN A 224 8.28 14.52 -6.72
CA GLN A 224 9.51 14.93 -7.40
C GLN A 224 10.73 14.09 -6.99
N ASN A 225 11.17 13.20 -7.88
CA ASN A 225 12.44 12.46 -7.79
C ASN A 225 13.61 13.27 -8.37
N PHE A 226 13.76 14.52 -7.94
CA PHE A 226 14.86 15.40 -8.37
C PHE A 226 14.94 16.61 -7.44
N ASN A 227 16.09 17.29 -7.46
CA ASN A 227 16.28 18.52 -6.70
C ASN A 227 15.86 19.75 -7.53
N ASN A 228 14.82 20.45 -7.08
CA ASN A 228 14.38 21.74 -7.60
C ASN A 228 14.42 22.85 -6.53
N GLY A 229 15.10 22.61 -5.40
CA GLY A 229 15.16 23.52 -4.26
C GLY A 229 14.01 23.39 -3.25
N ALA A 230 12.98 22.60 -3.53
CA ALA A 230 11.94 22.31 -2.56
C ALA A 230 12.43 21.31 -1.48
N PRO A 231 11.87 21.35 -0.26
CA PRO A 231 12.17 20.36 0.77
C PRO A 231 11.84 18.94 0.30
N VAL A 232 12.71 17.99 0.65
CA VAL A 232 12.47 16.57 0.37
C VAL A 232 11.30 16.08 1.23
N LEU A 233 10.22 15.67 0.56
CA LEU A 233 9.10 14.95 1.15
C LEU A 233 9.30 13.47 0.84
N THR A 234 9.30 12.58 1.82
CA THR A 234 9.32 11.13 1.56
C THR A 234 7.93 10.63 1.12
N ILE A 235 7.86 9.49 0.43
CA ILE A 235 6.57 8.86 0.05
C ILE A 235 5.73 8.55 1.30
N ALA A 236 6.36 8.20 2.43
CA ALA A 236 5.65 7.94 3.67
C ALA A 236 4.96 9.20 4.24
N GLN A 237 5.43 10.40 3.88
CA GLN A 237 4.88 11.68 4.33
C GLN A 237 3.82 12.26 3.38
N VAL A 238 3.60 11.67 2.20
CA VAL A 238 2.55 12.13 1.28
C VAL A 238 1.18 11.97 1.96
N PRO A 239 0.37 13.04 2.06
CA PRO A 239 -0.94 12.98 2.70
C PRO A 239 -1.85 11.92 2.06
N THR A 240 -2.63 11.21 2.88
CA THR A 240 -3.57 10.16 2.43
C THR A 240 -4.76 10.70 1.64
N THR A 241 -4.90 12.02 1.52
CA THR A 241 -5.83 12.65 0.59
C THR A 241 -5.45 12.40 -0.87
N TYR A 242 -4.17 12.15 -1.16
CA TYR A 242 -3.71 11.73 -2.48
C TYR A 242 -3.90 10.22 -2.62
N ASP A 243 -4.80 9.84 -3.51
CA ASP A 243 -5.11 8.44 -3.84
C ASP A 243 -4.02 7.79 -4.70
N ILE A 244 -3.46 8.56 -5.63
CA ILE A 244 -2.40 8.11 -6.53
C ILE A 244 -1.21 9.06 -6.43
N ILE A 245 -0.02 8.51 -6.24
CA ILE A 245 1.24 9.23 -6.21
C ILE A 245 2.01 8.90 -7.50
N ALA A 246 2.17 9.89 -8.40
CA ALA A 246 2.98 9.75 -9.61
C ALA A 246 4.43 10.11 -9.30
N VAL A 247 5.34 9.15 -9.38
CA VAL A 247 6.77 9.38 -9.11
C VAL A 247 7.46 9.85 -10.38
N ALA A 248 7.89 11.11 -10.37
CA ALA A 248 8.46 11.82 -11.51
C ALA A 248 9.98 11.91 -11.39
N PHE A 249 10.80 11.29 -12.25
CA PHE A 249 10.45 10.50 -13.43
C PHE A 249 11.37 9.29 -13.58
N ALA A 250 10.97 8.34 -14.44
CA ALA A 250 11.88 7.36 -15.01
C ALA A 250 12.85 8.02 -16.01
N ASN A 251 14.05 7.45 -16.12
CA ASN A 251 15.09 7.91 -17.01
C ASN A 251 15.12 7.09 -18.31
N ALA A 252 15.40 7.75 -19.44
CA ALA A 252 15.75 7.07 -20.69
C ALA A 252 17.11 6.36 -20.55
N THR A 253 17.29 5.27 -21.29
CA THR A 253 18.61 4.64 -21.47
C THR A 253 19.13 4.88 -22.89
N GLY A 254 20.29 4.30 -23.23
CA GLY A 254 20.80 4.27 -24.61
C GLY A 254 20.01 3.38 -25.57
N VAL A 255 19.01 2.63 -25.09
CA VAL A 255 18.16 1.74 -25.91
C VAL A 255 16.79 2.39 -26.09
N PRO A 256 16.32 2.63 -27.32
CA PRO A 256 15.00 3.21 -27.58
C PRO A 256 13.87 2.50 -26.84
N GLY A 257 13.00 3.29 -26.21
CA GLY A 257 11.87 2.82 -25.40
C GLY A 257 12.24 2.23 -24.03
N GLN A 258 13.49 1.81 -23.80
CA GLN A 258 13.89 1.28 -22.51
C GLN A 258 13.95 2.40 -21.46
N ILE A 259 13.40 2.10 -20.29
CA ILE A 259 13.42 2.99 -19.13
C ILE A 259 14.23 2.41 -17.97
N SER A 260 14.70 3.28 -17.10
CA SER A 260 15.39 2.94 -15.86
C SER A 260 14.89 3.83 -14.72
N PHE A 261 15.04 3.36 -13.48
CA PHE A 261 14.64 4.15 -12.32
C PHE A 261 15.52 3.85 -11.11
N ALA A 262 15.93 4.93 -10.45
CA ALA A 262 16.57 4.96 -9.14
C ALA A 262 16.19 6.29 -8.49
N ILE A 263 16.25 6.36 -7.16
CA ILE A 263 16.13 7.65 -6.47
C ILE A 263 17.27 8.56 -6.92
N ASP A 264 16.90 9.76 -7.34
CA ASP A 264 17.86 10.74 -7.84
C ASP A 264 18.82 11.15 -6.70
N PRO A 265 20.15 11.13 -6.92
CA PRO A 265 21.11 11.48 -5.87
C PRO A 265 20.93 12.89 -5.28
N GLY A 266 20.26 13.80 -6.00
CA GLY A 266 19.88 15.13 -5.54
C GLY A 266 18.77 15.13 -4.49
N VAL A 267 18.01 14.03 -4.35
CA VAL A 267 17.03 13.84 -3.27
C VAL A 267 17.76 13.37 -2.01
N THR A 268 18.47 14.31 -1.38
CA THR A 268 19.36 14.01 -0.26
C THR A 268 18.63 13.41 0.94
N GLY A 269 19.24 12.41 1.58
CA GLY A 269 18.67 11.74 2.77
C GLY A 269 17.61 10.68 2.45
N TYR A 270 17.33 10.40 1.18
CA TYR A 270 16.35 9.39 0.77
C TYR A 270 17.00 8.32 -0.11
N SER A 271 17.02 7.07 0.36
CA SER A 271 17.64 5.95 -0.36
C SER A 271 16.61 5.10 -1.09
N ASP A 272 17.03 4.34 -2.10
CA ASP A 272 16.16 3.35 -2.77
C ASP A 272 15.53 2.36 -1.79
N ALA A 273 16.28 1.92 -0.77
CA ALA A 273 15.76 1.00 0.23
C ALA A 273 14.63 1.62 1.07
N GLN A 274 14.81 2.88 1.50
CA GLN A 274 13.77 3.61 2.23
C GLN A 274 12.58 3.91 1.34
N PHE A 275 12.80 4.32 0.09
CA PHE A 275 11.74 4.60 -0.87
C PHE A 275 10.85 3.37 -1.11
N LYS A 276 11.44 2.17 -1.27
CA LYS A 276 10.68 0.92 -1.38
C LYS A 276 9.86 0.61 -0.12
N ALA A 277 10.43 0.84 1.07
CA ALA A 277 9.70 0.67 2.32
C ALA A 277 8.53 1.66 2.47
N ASP A 278 8.70 2.88 1.97
CA ASP A 278 7.66 3.90 1.99
C ASP A 278 6.55 3.62 0.99
N ILE A 279 6.84 3.01 -0.18
CA ILE A 279 5.79 2.50 -1.09
C ILE A 279 4.92 1.47 -0.39
N VAL A 280 5.52 0.51 0.32
CA VAL A 280 4.76 -0.47 1.14
C VAL A 280 3.90 0.24 2.18
N THR A 281 4.42 1.31 2.79
CA THR A 281 3.66 2.12 3.75
C THR A 281 2.48 2.84 3.08
N ALA A 282 2.67 3.42 1.89
CA ALA A 282 1.61 4.06 1.12
C ALA A 282 0.50 3.05 0.74
N HIS A 283 0.88 1.84 0.32
CA HIS A 283 -0.07 0.75 0.06
C HIS A 283 -0.86 0.36 1.31
N GLY A 284 -0.21 0.28 2.47
CA GLY A 284 -0.87 0.01 3.75
C GLY A 284 -1.91 1.08 4.14
N ARG A 285 -1.81 2.29 3.57
CA ARG A 285 -2.78 3.38 3.72
C ARG A 285 -3.82 3.44 2.59
N GLY A 286 -3.79 2.50 1.66
CA GLY A 286 -4.70 2.43 0.51
C GLY A 286 -4.30 3.32 -0.68
N GLN A 287 -3.18 4.02 -0.61
CA GLN A 287 -2.68 4.83 -1.72
C GLN A 287 -2.05 3.92 -2.79
N LYS A 288 -2.07 4.37 -4.03
CA LYS A 288 -1.37 3.75 -5.16
C LYS A 288 -0.17 4.59 -5.56
N VAL A 289 0.87 3.95 -6.06
CA VAL A 289 2.09 4.62 -6.52
C VAL A 289 2.36 4.19 -7.96
N VAL A 290 2.39 5.14 -8.88
CA VAL A 290 2.68 4.90 -10.30
C VAL A 290 4.01 5.55 -10.67
N LEU A 291 4.74 4.94 -11.59
CA LEU A 291 5.97 5.53 -12.12
C LEU A 291 5.63 6.42 -13.31
N SER A 292 5.94 7.70 -13.22
CA SER A 292 5.77 8.63 -14.34
C SER A 292 6.98 8.61 -15.26
N VAL A 293 6.71 8.63 -16.56
CA VAL A 293 7.72 8.45 -17.60
C VAL A 293 7.65 9.61 -18.58
N GLY A 294 8.76 10.35 -18.69
CA GLY A 294 8.89 11.49 -19.58
C GLY A 294 9.15 12.79 -18.82
N GLY A 295 8.16 13.68 -18.78
CA GLY A 295 8.26 15.08 -18.40
C GLY A 295 8.90 15.93 -19.50
N GLN A 296 8.88 17.25 -19.31
CA GLN A 296 9.44 18.25 -20.24
C GLN A 296 10.84 17.90 -20.81
N ASN A 297 11.74 17.39 -19.97
CA ASN A 297 13.12 17.05 -20.35
C ASN A 297 13.30 15.57 -20.75
N GLY A 298 12.22 14.78 -20.76
CA GLY A 298 12.25 13.36 -21.06
C GLY A 298 12.57 13.08 -22.52
N SER A 299 13.55 12.20 -22.76
CA SER A 299 13.98 11.77 -24.11
C SER A 299 13.48 10.37 -24.50
N ILE A 300 12.49 9.86 -23.77
CA ILE A 300 11.97 8.50 -23.94
C ILE A 300 11.09 8.47 -25.18
N SER A 301 11.39 7.55 -26.09
CA SER A 301 10.74 7.46 -27.39
C SER A 301 10.30 6.02 -27.66
N VAL A 302 9.00 5.82 -27.90
CA VAL A 302 8.38 4.52 -28.21
C VAL A 302 7.69 4.61 -29.56
N ASN A 303 8.41 4.27 -30.63
CA ASN A 303 8.00 4.56 -32.01
C ASN A 303 7.84 3.33 -32.89
N ASP A 304 8.29 2.16 -32.42
CA ASP A 304 8.23 0.90 -33.16
C ASP A 304 8.00 -0.30 -32.23
N ALA A 305 7.88 -1.49 -32.80
CA ALA A 305 7.64 -2.72 -32.04
C ALA A 305 8.78 -3.05 -31.05
N SER A 306 10.03 -2.75 -31.41
CA SER A 306 11.20 -3.04 -30.58
C SER A 306 11.24 -2.14 -29.36
N SER A 307 11.07 -0.83 -29.56
CA SER A 307 11.00 0.17 -28.48
C SER A 307 9.77 -0.03 -27.60
N ALA A 308 8.62 -0.43 -28.16
CA ALA A 308 7.45 -0.81 -27.37
C ALA A 308 7.72 -2.01 -26.45
N SER A 309 8.42 -3.03 -26.96
CA SER A 309 8.80 -4.20 -26.18
C SER A 309 9.83 -3.86 -25.11
N ALA A 310 10.81 -3.02 -25.43
CA ALA A 310 11.82 -2.55 -24.49
C ALA A 310 11.18 -1.74 -23.34
N PHE A 311 10.23 -0.86 -23.66
CA PHE A 311 9.44 -0.11 -22.68
C PHE A 311 8.65 -1.05 -21.77
N ALA A 312 7.83 -1.93 -22.33
CA ALA A 312 6.97 -2.81 -21.55
C ALA A 312 7.77 -3.71 -20.59
N ASN A 313 8.86 -4.29 -21.08
CA ASN A 313 9.73 -5.17 -20.29
C ASN A 313 10.43 -4.42 -19.15
N SER A 314 11.00 -3.24 -19.45
CA SER A 314 11.69 -2.45 -18.42
C SER A 314 10.73 -1.86 -17.40
N ALA A 315 9.56 -1.36 -17.82
CA ALA A 315 8.50 -0.91 -16.93
C ALA A 315 8.03 -2.04 -16.00
N ALA A 316 7.71 -3.23 -16.53
CA ALA A 316 7.28 -4.37 -15.73
C ALA A 316 8.34 -4.82 -14.70
N ALA A 317 9.62 -4.72 -15.04
CA ALA A 317 10.74 -5.03 -14.16
C ALA A 317 10.93 -3.98 -13.05
N ILE A 318 10.85 -2.68 -13.38
CA ILE A 318 10.93 -1.60 -12.40
C ILE A 318 9.76 -1.67 -11.43
N MET A 319 8.53 -1.86 -11.94
CA MET A 319 7.34 -2.05 -11.11
C MET A 319 7.52 -3.24 -10.16
N ALA A 320 8.12 -4.35 -10.62
CA ALA A 320 8.46 -5.49 -9.75
C ALA A 320 9.40 -5.11 -8.61
N ASN A 321 10.46 -4.37 -8.95
CA ASN A 321 11.58 -4.10 -8.07
C ASN A 321 11.23 -3.06 -6.99
N TYR A 322 10.36 -2.11 -7.32
CA TYR A 322 9.98 -1.01 -6.43
C TYR A 322 8.59 -1.14 -5.82
N GLY A 323 7.72 -1.98 -6.39
CA GLY A 323 6.33 -2.12 -5.93
C GLY A 323 5.39 -1.08 -6.52
N PHE A 324 5.67 -0.52 -7.70
CA PHE A 324 4.72 0.39 -8.35
C PHE A 324 3.45 -0.35 -8.80
N ASP A 325 2.29 0.30 -8.64
CA ASP A 325 0.97 -0.18 -9.07
C ASP A 325 0.69 0.06 -10.55
N GLY A 326 1.47 0.93 -11.21
CA GLY A 326 1.20 1.29 -12.59
C GLY A 326 2.25 2.21 -13.21
N ILE A 327 1.92 2.68 -14.40
CA ILE A 327 2.72 3.59 -15.20
C ILE A 327 1.90 4.84 -15.53
N ASP A 328 2.57 5.99 -15.52
CA ASP A 328 2.02 7.27 -15.98
C ASP A 328 2.80 7.71 -17.24
N ILE A 329 2.07 7.92 -18.33
CA ILE A 329 2.65 8.31 -19.63
C ILE A 329 2.65 9.83 -19.75
N ASP A 330 3.82 10.44 -19.58
CA ASP A 330 4.05 11.88 -19.62
C ASP A 330 5.11 12.25 -20.68
N LEU A 331 4.98 11.69 -21.88
CA LEU A 331 5.87 12.01 -23.00
C LEU A 331 5.43 13.30 -23.70
N GLU A 332 6.07 14.42 -23.35
CA GLU A 332 5.74 15.76 -23.86
C GLU A 332 6.39 16.11 -25.21
N ASN A 333 7.31 15.27 -25.69
CA ASN A 333 7.97 15.42 -26.99
C ASN A 333 7.24 14.67 -28.13
N GLY A 334 5.98 14.31 -27.89
CA GLY A 334 5.12 13.55 -28.80
C GLY A 334 5.19 12.04 -28.60
N ILE A 335 4.11 11.36 -28.98
CA ILE A 335 4.00 9.90 -28.94
C ILE A 335 3.64 9.33 -30.31
N ASN A 336 4.09 8.10 -30.58
CA ASN A 336 3.44 7.26 -31.58
C ASN A 336 2.30 6.48 -30.90
N PRO A 337 1.02 6.78 -31.21
CA PRO A 337 -0.11 6.20 -30.47
C PRO A 337 -0.17 4.67 -30.57
N SER A 338 0.08 4.12 -31.75
CA SER A 338 0.03 2.67 -31.99
C SER A 338 1.15 1.92 -31.26
N SER A 339 2.38 2.44 -31.30
CA SER A 339 3.52 1.82 -30.62
C SER A 339 3.38 1.94 -29.10
N MET A 340 2.88 3.06 -28.59
CA MET A 340 2.60 3.20 -27.15
C MET A 340 1.45 2.29 -26.69
N ALA A 341 0.36 2.19 -27.47
CA ALA A 341 -0.73 1.25 -27.17
C ALA A 341 -0.25 -0.21 -27.16
N SER A 342 0.63 -0.58 -28.10
CA SER A 342 1.30 -1.89 -28.10
C SER A 342 2.13 -2.11 -26.83
N ALA A 343 2.91 -1.10 -26.40
CA ALA A 343 3.69 -1.18 -25.17
C ALA A 343 2.80 -1.38 -23.93
N ILE A 344 1.71 -0.63 -23.82
CA ILE A 344 0.73 -0.79 -22.75
C ILE A 344 0.06 -2.17 -22.78
N SER A 345 -0.31 -2.67 -23.97
CA SER A 345 -0.88 -4.03 -24.09
C SER A 345 0.09 -5.10 -23.60
N GLN A 346 1.38 -4.97 -23.90
CA GLN A 346 2.40 -5.91 -23.43
C GLN A 346 2.63 -5.80 -21.92
N LEU A 347 2.67 -4.57 -21.39
CA LEU A 347 2.75 -4.33 -19.95
C LEU A 347 1.56 -4.96 -19.22
N LYS A 348 0.34 -4.77 -19.72
CA LYS A 348 -0.89 -5.35 -19.13
C LYS A 348 -0.93 -6.87 -19.25
N ALA A 349 -0.33 -7.47 -20.29
CA ALA A 349 -0.17 -8.92 -20.35
C ALA A 349 0.74 -9.45 -19.23
N ALA A 350 1.83 -8.74 -18.91
CA ALA A 350 2.74 -9.10 -17.82
C ALA A 350 2.19 -8.69 -16.43
N ARG A 351 1.40 -7.62 -16.37
CA ARG A 351 0.85 -7.00 -15.16
C ARG A 351 -0.62 -6.61 -15.38
N PRO A 352 -1.57 -7.57 -15.34
CA PRO A 352 -2.98 -7.30 -15.65
C PRO A 352 -3.63 -6.21 -14.80
N ALA A 353 -3.19 -6.09 -13.55
CA ALA A 353 -3.66 -5.11 -12.59
C ALA A 353 -3.01 -3.72 -12.74
N ALA A 354 -2.00 -3.55 -13.60
CA ALA A 354 -1.28 -2.28 -13.71
C ALA A 354 -2.24 -1.12 -14.04
N LEU A 355 -2.17 -0.06 -13.24
CA LEU A 355 -2.80 1.21 -13.56
C LEU A 355 -2.08 1.84 -14.73
N VAL A 356 -2.83 2.50 -15.62
CA VAL A 356 -2.27 3.27 -16.73
C VAL A 356 -2.85 4.67 -16.65
N THR A 357 -2.01 5.63 -16.30
CA THR A 357 -2.39 7.04 -16.33
C THR A 357 -1.60 7.77 -17.41
N ALA A 358 -2.00 9.00 -17.73
CA ALA A 358 -1.26 9.83 -18.67
C ALA A 358 -1.37 11.30 -18.29
N ALA A 359 -0.35 12.09 -18.60
CA ALA A 359 -0.33 13.54 -18.45
C ALA A 359 -0.07 14.26 -19.79
N PRO A 360 -1.00 14.17 -20.75
CA PRO A 360 -0.82 14.84 -22.03
C PRO A 360 -0.88 16.36 -21.89
N GLN A 361 -0.18 17.06 -22.79
CA GLN A 361 -0.42 18.49 -22.98
C GLN A 361 -1.84 18.71 -23.50
N THR A 362 -2.39 19.91 -23.29
CA THR A 362 -3.76 20.23 -23.71
C THR A 362 -4.01 19.95 -25.20
N LEU A 363 -3.05 20.30 -26.08
CA LEU A 363 -3.17 20.08 -27.53
C LEU A 363 -3.25 18.58 -27.90
N ASP A 364 -2.58 17.71 -27.14
CA ASP A 364 -2.50 16.28 -27.39
C ASP A 364 -3.82 15.53 -27.11
N THR A 365 -4.81 16.21 -26.50
CA THR A 365 -6.14 15.65 -26.20
C THR A 365 -7.29 16.38 -26.86
N GLN A 366 -7.01 17.44 -27.63
CA GLN A 366 -8.04 18.37 -28.07
C GLN A 366 -9.07 17.76 -29.03
N ASN A 367 -8.67 16.80 -29.87
CA ASN A 367 -9.57 16.11 -30.78
C ASN A 367 -9.14 14.66 -31.01
N SER A 368 -9.97 13.89 -31.71
CA SER A 368 -9.73 12.46 -31.91
C SER A 368 -8.49 12.09 -32.71
N GLN A 369 -7.92 13.04 -33.47
CA GLN A 369 -6.67 12.87 -34.22
C GLN A 369 -5.44 13.26 -33.39
N SER A 370 -5.62 13.94 -32.25
CA SER A 370 -4.52 14.28 -31.36
C SER A 370 -3.88 13.01 -30.79
N SER A 371 -2.56 13.05 -30.60
CA SER A 371 -1.72 11.88 -30.32
C SER A 371 -2.21 11.08 -29.10
N TYR A 372 -2.44 11.74 -27.96
CA TYR A 372 -2.90 11.09 -26.74
C TYR A 372 -4.37 10.72 -26.75
N PHE A 373 -5.23 11.47 -27.43
CA PHE A 373 -6.62 11.05 -27.61
C PHE A 373 -6.69 9.73 -28.40
N SER A 374 -5.94 9.64 -29.51
CA SER A 374 -5.85 8.42 -30.31
C SER A 374 -5.30 7.26 -29.47
N PHE A 375 -4.24 7.49 -28.69
CA PHE A 375 -3.66 6.48 -27.79
C PHE A 375 -4.67 5.99 -26.74
N ALA A 376 -5.36 6.90 -26.05
CA ALA A 376 -6.38 6.55 -25.06
C ALA A 376 -7.54 5.75 -25.69
N SER A 377 -7.96 6.13 -26.90
CA SER A 377 -8.98 5.39 -27.66
C SER A 377 -8.54 3.96 -27.99
N MET A 378 -7.25 3.77 -28.32
CA MET A 378 -6.69 2.45 -28.63
C MET A 378 -6.60 1.53 -27.41
N ILE A 379 -6.23 2.04 -26.23
CA ILE A 379 -6.11 1.22 -25.02
C ILE A 379 -7.44 1.06 -24.27
N GLY A 380 -8.42 1.94 -24.55
CA GLY A 380 -9.80 1.84 -24.06
C GLY A 380 -9.88 1.75 -22.54
N ALA A 381 -10.58 0.72 -22.05
CA ALA A 381 -10.76 0.47 -20.61
C ALA A 381 -9.46 0.20 -19.82
N ASN A 382 -8.31 0.05 -20.51
CA ASN A 382 -7.02 -0.02 -19.84
C ASN A 382 -6.53 1.36 -19.37
N MET A 383 -7.05 2.47 -19.92
CA MET A 383 -6.78 3.81 -19.40
C MET A 383 -7.49 3.99 -18.06
N THR A 384 -6.73 4.21 -16.99
CA THR A 384 -7.24 4.47 -15.64
C THR A 384 -7.63 5.93 -15.47
N MET A 385 -6.76 6.86 -15.86
CA MET A 385 -6.96 8.30 -15.66
C MET A 385 -6.11 9.10 -16.65
N MET A 386 -6.64 10.22 -17.15
CA MET A 386 -5.88 11.16 -17.97
C MET A 386 -5.88 12.53 -17.29
N ASN A 387 -4.70 12.97 -16.87
CA ASN A 387 -4.43 14.26 -16.23
C ASN A 387 -3.94 15.25 -17.27
N THR A 388 -4.83 15.74 -18.14
CA THR A 388 -4.47 16.76 -19.12
C THR A 388 -3.85 17.97 -18.43
N GLN A 389 -2.67 18.38 -18.91
CA GLN A 389 -1.90 19.48 -18.36
C GLN A 389 -2.55 20.83 -18.71
N TYR A 390 -3.56 21.25 -17.96
CA TYR A 390 -4.26 22.55 -18.13
C TYR A 390 -3.45 23.76 -17.64
N TYR A 391 -2.14 23.65 -17.67
CA TYR A 391 -1.16 24.68 -17.32
C TYR A 391 -0.13 24.77 -18.43
N ASN A 392 0.67 25.84 -18.46
CA ASN A 392 1.74 26.10 -19.43
C ASN A 392 1.35 25.97 -20.92
N SER A 393 0.05 25.92 -21.24
CA SER A 393 -0.43 25.56 -22.57
C SER A 393 -0.42 26.75 -23.55
N GLY A 394 -0.45 27.99 -23.07
CA GLY A 394 -0.64 29.15 -23.95
C GLY A 394 -2.04 29.14 -24.61
N SER A 395 -2.16 29.72 -25.80
CA SER A 395 -3.43 29.72 -26.56
C SER A 395 -3.68 28.35 -27.20
N MET A 396 -4.92 27.85 -27.08
CA MET A 396 -5.37 26.57 -27.65
C MET A 396 -6.28 26.79 -28.86
N LEU A 397 -6.43 25.77 -29.72
CA LEU A 397 -7.32 25.88 -30.88
C LEU A 397 -8.76 26.15 -30.47
N GLY A 398 -9.44 27.03 -31.21
CA GLY A 398 -10.87 27.30 -31.05
C GLY A 398 -11.75 26.12 -31.45
N CYS A 399 -13.06 26.23 -31.21
CA CYS A 399 -14.04 25.23 -31.66
C CYS A 399 -14.10 25.10 -33.20
N ASP A 400 -13.61 26.10 -33.93
CA ASP A 400 -13.47 26.15 -35.38
C ASP A 400 -12.10 25.64 -35.87
N GLY A 401 -11.22 25.23 -34.96
CA GLY A 401 -9.86 24.74 -35.26
C GLY A 401 -8.84 25.85 -35.55
N GLY A 402 -9.18 27.12 -35.29
CA GLY A 402 -8.30 28.29 -35.46
C GLY A 402 -7.41 28.60 -34.27
#